data_AF-A0A964C9R4-F1
#
_entry.id   AF-A0A964C9R4-F1
#
_cell.length_a   1.000
_cell.length_b   1.000
_cell.length_c   1.000
_cell.angle_alpha   90.00
_cell.angle_beta   90.00
_cell.angle_gamma   90.00
#
_symmetry.space_group_name_H-M   'P 1'
#
loop_
_entity.id
_entity.type
_entity.pdbx_description
1 polymer ?
#
loop_
_entity_poly.entity_id
_entity_poly.type
_entity_poly.pdbx_seq_one_letter_code
_entity_poly.pdbx_strand_id
1 'polypeptide(L)'
;MDERKQLTATKVSELLRVLEHPELPLHNNPAELAARTIVQRRNISYATQTIEGTQAWDTFMSLVATTRQLGISFFDYVRDRLSVHYYSRKICS
;
A
#
# COMPACT_ATOMS: atom_id res chain seq x y z
N MET A 1 -29.68 -10.16 -13.04
CA MET A 1 -29.55 -10.63 -11.64
C MET A 1 -28.60 -11.83 -11.55
N ASP A 2 -28.57 -12.70 -12.57
CA ASP A 2 -27.82 -13.96 -12.51
C ASP A 2 -26.30 -13.81 -12.68
N GLU A 3 -25.83 -12.78 -13.40
CA GLU A 3 -24.39 -12.47 -13.49
C GLU A 3 -23.76 -12.20 -12.12
N ARG A 4 -24.47 -11.48 -11.23
CA ARG A 4 -23.98 -11.23 -9.86
C ARG A 4 -23.93 -12.50 -9.02
N LYS A 5 -24.88 -13.43 -9.22
CA LYS A 5 -24.86 -14.73 -8.54
C LYS A 5 -23.68 -15.57 -9.00
N GLN A 6 -23.38 -15.58 -10.30
CA GLN A 6 -22.22 -16.29 -10.85
C GLN A 6 -20.90 -15.73 -10.34
N LEU A 7 -20.77 -14.40 -10.27
CA LEU A 7 -19.57 -13.75 -9.72
C LEU A 7 -19.39 -14.04 -8.22
N THR A 8 -20.48 -14.09 -7.44
CA THR A 8 -20.40 -14.49 -6.03
C THR A 8 -19.98 -15.95 -5.92
N ALA A 9 -20.55 -16.83 -6.75
CA ALA A 9 -20.24 -18.27 -6.75
C ALA A 9 -18.75 -18.53 -7.03
N THR A 10 -18.12 -17.78 -7.94
CA THR A 10 -16.69 -17.93 -8.24
C THR A 10 -15.77 -17.41 -7.13
N LYS A 11 -16.27 -16.55 -6.24
CA LYS A 11 -15.49 -15.93 -5.14
C LYS A 11 -15.83 -16.47 -3.74
N VAL A 12 -16.60 -17.55 -3.66
CA VAL A 12 -17.07 -18.12 -2.38
C VAL A 12 -15.92 -18.42 -1.43
N SER A 13 -14.81 -18.98 -1.91
CA SER A 13 -13.64 -19.31 -1.09
C SER A 13 -13.03 -18.09 -0.41
N GLU A 14 -12.93 -16.96 -1.12
CA GLU A 14 -12.42 -15.70 -0.57
C GLU A 14 -13.42 -15.07 0.39
N LEU A 15 -14.72 -15.09 0.06
CA LEU A 15 -15.79 -14.49 0.86
C LEU A 15 -16.02 -15.23 2.20
N LEU A 16 -15.78 -16.55 2.23
CA LEU A 16 -15.97 -17.38 3.41
C LEU A 16 -14.72 -17.55 4.28
N ARG A 17 -13.61 -16.90 3.92
CA ARG A 17 -12.34 -16.97 4.68
C ARG A 17 -12.49 -16.56 6.15
N VAL A 18 -13.46 -15.69 6.46
CA VAL A 18 -13.82 -15.26 7.82
C VAL A 18 -14.26 -16.42 8.73
N LEU A 19 -14.77 -17.52 8.17
CA LEU A 19 -15.17 -18.69 8.98
C LEU A 19 -13.96 -19.40 9.61
N GLU A 20 -12.82 -19.37 8.92
CA GLU A 20 -11.54 -19.91 9.43
C GLU A 20 -10.75 -18.87 10.21
N HIS A 21 -10.91 -17.59 9.84
CA HIS A 21 -10.17 -16.44 10.35
C HIS A 21 -11.13 -15.33 10.81
N PRO A 22 -11.73 -15.45 12.01
CA PRO A 22 -12.74 -14.50 12.50
C PRO A 22 -12.21 -13.08 12.72
N GLU A 23 -10.89 -12.90 12.78
CA GLU A 23 -10.22 -11.59 12.82
C GLU A 23 -10.32 -10.80 11.51
N LEU A 24 -10.60 -11.47 10.39
CA LEU A 24 -10.72 -10.82 9.09
C LEU A 24 -12.10 -10.17 8.93
N PRO A 25 -12.19 -8.99 8.28
CA PRO A 25 -13.47 -8.38 7.97
C PRO A 25 -14.18 -9.15 6.84
N LEU A 26 -15.50 -9.28 6.95
CA LEU A 26 -16.36 -9.85 5.89
C LEU A 26 -16.42 -9.00 4.61
N HIS A 27 -15.95 -7.75 4.70
CA HIS A 27 -15.92 -6.80 3.59
C HIS A 27 -14.48 -6.39 3.27
N ASN A 28 -14.23 -6.03 2.02
CA ASN A 28 -12.92 -5.55 1.56
C ASN A 28 -12.70 -4.04 1.81
N ASN A 29 -13.60 -3.34 2.52
CA ASN A 29 -13.56 -1.87 2.68
C ASN A 29 -12.17 -1.31 3.07
N PRO A 30 -11.39 -1.91 4.00
CA PRO A 30 -10.06 -1.39 4.32
C PRO A 30 -9.10 -1.43 3.13
N ALA A 31 -9.16 -2.49 2.33
CA ALA A 31 -8.34 -2.63 1.13
C ALA A 31 -8.77 -1.63 0.05
N GLU A 32 -10.08 -1.45 -0.16
CA GLU A 32 -10.60 -0.46 -1.10
C GLU A 32 -10.23 0.97 -0.70
N LEU A 33 -10.30 1.30 0.59
CA LEU A 33 -9.94 2.61 1.09
C LEU A 33 -8.45 2.92 0.85
N ALA A 34 -7.58 1.96 1.13
CA ALA A 34 -6.15 2.09 0.85
C ALA A 34 -5.87 2.28 -0.65
N ALA A 35 -6.50 1.47 -1.51
CA ALA A 35 -6.37 1.59 -2.96
C ALA A 35 -6.91 2.95 -3.47
N ARG A 36 -8.02 3.44 -2.89
CA ARG A 36 -8.63 4.72 -3.27
C ARG A 36 -7.68 5.89 -3.05
N THR A 37 -6.96 5.94 -1.94
CA THR A 37 -5.97 7.00 -1.68
C THR A 37 -4.90 7.04 -2.77
N ILE A 38 -4.41 5.89 -3.18
CA ILE A 38 -3.39 5.74 -4.23
C ILE A 38 -3.95 6.21 -5.58
N VAL A 39 -5.15 5.76 -5.96
CA VAL A 39 -5.81 6.15 -7.22
C VAL A 39 -6.10 7.65 -7.27
N GLN A 40 -6.60 8.23 -6.18
CA GLN A 40 -6.84 9.68 -6.11
C GLN A 40 -5.54 10.46 -6.25
N ARG A 41 -4.46 10.04 -5.58
CA ARG A 41 -3.16 10.69 -5.68
C ARG A 41 -2.59 10.63 -7.09
N ARG A 42 -2.75 9.49 -7.77
CA ARG A 42 -2.36 9.32 -9.18
C ARG A 42 -3.13 10.28 -10.09
N ASN A 43 -4.45 10.41 -9.89
CA ASN A 43 -5.28 11.31 -10.68
C ASN A 43 -4.87 12.78 -10.49
N ILE A 44 -4.65 13.22 -9.24
CA ILE A 44 -4.22 14.59 -8.91
C ILE A 44 -2.82 14.89 -9.48
N SER A 45 -1.93 13.89 -9.50
CA SER A 45 -0.54 14.06 -9.94
C SER A 45 -0.34 13.82 -11.45
N TYR A 46 -1.42 13.64 -12.22
CA TYR A 46 -1.39 13.32 -13.66
C TYR A 46 -0.59 12.05 -14.01
N ALA A 47 -0.52 11.10 -13.08
CA ALA A 47 0.27 9.88 -13.17
C ALA A 47 1.76 10.10 -13.51
N THR A 48 2.51 9.01 -13.49
CA THR A 48 3.93 8.98 -13.86
C THR A 48 4.07 8.86 -15.37
N GLN A 49 5.04 9.58 -15.94
CA GLN A 49 5.28 9.61 -17.39
C GLN A 49 6.38 8.63 -17.83
N THR A 50 7.20 8.15 -16.87
CA THR A 50 8.29 7.20 -17.13
C THR A 50 8.17 5.97 -16.24
N ILE A 51 8.85 4.89 -16.64
CA ILE A 51 8.90 3.64 -15.88
C ILE A 51 9.62 3.87 -14.54
N GLU A 52 10.73 4.61 -14.56
CA GLU A 52 11.50 4.96 -13.37
C GLU A 52 10.66 5.80 -12.41
N GLY A 53 9.87 6.74 -12.93
CA GLY A 53 8.95 7.54 -12.15
C GLY A 53 7.87 6.68 -11.50
N THR A 54 7.34 5.69 -12.23
CA THR A 54 6.36 4.71 -11.72
C THR A 54 6.95 3.90 -10.57
N GLN A 55 8.14 3.33 -10.76
CA GLN A 55 8.85 2.55 -9.74
C GLN A 55 9.16 3.37 -8.49
N ALA A 56 9.65 4.60 -8.67
CA ALA A 56 9.92 5.51 -7.56
C ALA A 56 8.63 5.82 -6.79
N TRP A 57 7.55 6.13 -7.50
CA TRP A 57 6.26 6.45 -6.88
C TRP A 57 5.68 5.26 -6.12
N ASP A 58 5.68 4.06 -6.71
CA ASP A 58 5.22 2.83 -6.06
C ASP A 58 6.00 2.53 -4.77
N THR A 59 7.33 2.73 -4.83
CA THR A 59 8.21 2.56 -3.66
C THR A 59 7.86 3.56 -2.55
N PHE A 60 7.74 4.84 -2.88
CA PHE A 60 7.42 5.87 -1.87
C PHE A 60 6.01 5.71 -1.30
N MET A 61 5.01 5.37 -2.11
CA MET A 61 3.66 5.11 -1.62
C MET A 61 3.61 3.91 -0.68
N SER A 62 4.36 2.85 -0.98
CA SER A 62 4.49 1.69 -0.11
C SER A 62 5.11 2.08 1.24
N LEU A 63 6.20 2.86 1.23
CA LEU A 63 6.83 3.36 2.45
C LEU A 63 5.89 4.26 3.28
N VAL A 64 5.13 5.14 2.64
CA VAL A 64 4.13 5.98 3.33
C VAL A 64 3.05 5.12 3.97
N ALA A 65 2.56 4.09 3.27
CA ALA A 65 1.56 3.18 3.82
C ALA A 65 2.09 2.41 5.04
N THR A 66 3.30 1.85 4.96
CA THR A 66 3.92 1.10 6.05
C THR A 66 4.23 1.98 7.26
N THR A 67 4.81 3.16 7.06
CA THR A 67 5.11 4.10 8.16
C THR A 67 3.83 4.53 8.88
N ARG A 68 2.74 4.76 8.13
CA ARG A 68 1.42 5.03 8.71
C ARG A 68 0.85 3.84 9.50
N GLN A 69 0.99 2.61 9.00
CA GLN A 69 0.55 1.40 9.72
C GLN A 69 1.31 1.21 11.04
N LEU A 70 2.59 1.57 11.07
CA LEU A 70 3.44 1.49 12.27
C LEU A 70 3.32 2.71 13.19
N GLY A 71 2.55 3.74 12.82
CA GLY A 71 2.39 4.96 13.62
C GLY A 71 3.65 5.85 13.65
N ILE A 72 4.57 5.67 12.71
CA ILE A 72 5.80 6.47 12.59
C ILE A 72 5.66 7.51 11.49
N SER A 73 6.32 8.66 11.68
CA SER A 73 6.40 9.70 10.66
C SER A 73 7.25 9.22 9.48
N PHE A 74 6.70 9.32 8.27
CA PHE A 74 7.41 9.00 7.04
C PHE A 74 8.72 9.79 6.90
N PHE A 75 8.68 11.10 7.20
CA PHE A 75 9.86 11.96 7.08
C PHE A 75 10.94 11.61 8.11
N ASP A 76 10.54 11.23 9.32
CA ASP A 76 11.50 10.81 10.34
C ASP A 76 12.14 9.47 9.97
N TYR A 77 11.37 8.53 9.42
CA TYR A 77 11.90 7.29 8.87
C TYR A 77 12.91 7.54 7.75
N VAL A 78 12.58 8.39 6.76
CA VAL A 78 13.50 8.70 5.65
C VAL A 78 14.78 9.37 6.18
N ARG A 79 14.64 10.33 7.10
CA ARG A 79 15.79 11.03 7.69
C ARG A 79 16.70 10.08 8.46
N ASP A 80 16.15 9.19 9.26
CA ASP A 80 16.89 8.16 9.99
C ASP A 80 17.73 7.31 9.03
N ARG A 81 17.09 6.75 7.98
CA ARG A 81 17.77 5.88 7.01
C ARG A 81 18.87 6.60 6.22
N LEU A 82 18.64 7.85 5.84
CA LEU A 82 19.65 8.67 5.17
C LEU A 82 20.79 9.06 6.11
N SER A 83 20.50 9.33 7.38
CA SER A 83 21.51 9.69 8.38
C SER A 83 22.41 8.49 8.71
N VAL A 84 21.83 7.30 8.93
CA VAL A 84 22.57 6.06 9.13
C VAL A 84 23.48 5.77 7.93
N HIS A 85 22.94 5.89 6.70
CA HIS A 85 23.75 5.71 5.50
C HIS A 85 24.88 6.75 5.39
N TYR A 86 24.61 8.01 5.76
CA TYR A 86 25.61 9.08 5.74
C TYR A 86 26.75 8.81 6.73
N TYR A 87 26.44 8.43 7.98
CA TYR A 87 27.46 8.12 8.99
C TYR A 87 28.29 6.87 8.63
N SER A 88 27.65 5.80 8.14
CA SER A 88 28.38 4.61 7.68
C SER A 88 29.30 4.89 6.49
N ARG A 89 28.89 5.76 5.55
CA ARG A 89 29.76 6.21 4.45
C ARG A 89 30.93 7.07 4.93
N LYS A 90 30.71 7.92 5.95
CA LYS A 90 31.74 8.83 6.47
C LYS A 90 32.82 8.11 7.28
N ILE A 91 32.49 7.00 7.92
CA ILE A 91 33.47 6.16 8.66
C ILE A 91 34.30 5.29 7.70
N CYS A 92 33.75 4.92 6.54
CA CYS A 92 34.39 4.06 5.55
C CYS A 92 35.18 4.84 4.47
N SER A 93 35.39 6.14 4.67
CA SER A 93 36.14 7.06 3.81
C SER A 93 37.31 7.65 4.57
#